data_AF-A0A9D7KAL9-F1
#
_entry.id   AF-A0A9D7KAL9-F1
#
_cell.length_a   1.000
_cell.length_b   1.000
_cell.length_c   1.000
_cell.angle_alpha   90.00
_cell.angle_beta   90.00
_cell.angle_gamma   90.00
#
_symmetry.space_group_name_H-M   'P 1'
#
loop_
_entity.id
_entity.type
_entity.pdbx_description
1 polymer ?
#
loop_
_entity_poly.entity_id
_entity_poly.type
_entity_poly.pdbx_seq_one_letter_code
_entity_poly.pdbx_strand_id
1 'polypeptide(L)'
;MISDKYISTSSNKSSEITFLRLAVGVLLLIILVEGMVLQKTLGMEKTVIVPPVIEKSFWVSGNEVSKNYLEQMAYWYAGLALNVTPSTGEYQKQQFLHFATPSDTGRIAADMALRLDFLSKNNTSTLFTAQTLNTDEKLMKVAIVGDLDTFVGDKRASARRTVFVIGFKYLNGRLYVSEFKETNEQDMFGTGTAGK
;
A
#
# COMPACT_ATOMS: atom_id res chain seq x y z
N MET A 1 -12.47 -44.11 -69.29
CA MET A 1 -13.35 -43.15 -68.60
C MET A 1 -13.57 -43.43 -67.09
N ILE A 2 -13.17 -44.60 -66.55
CA ILE A 2 -13.36 -44.88 -65.11
C ILE A 2 -12.16 -44.38 -64.27
N SER A 3 -10.94 -44.38 -64.81
CA SER A 3 -9.71 -44.03 -64.09
C SER A 3 -9.63 -42.56 -63.67
N ASP A 4 -10.13 -41.63 -64.49
CA ASP A 4 -10.06 -40.19 -64.21
C ASP A 4 -10.97 -39.78 -63.04
N LYS A 5 -12.06 -40.52 -62.81
CA LYS A 5 -13.00 -40.30 -61.72
C LYS A 5 -12.42 -40.66 -60.35
N TYR A 6 -11.48 -41.62 -60.30
CA TYR A 6 -10.79 -42.01 -59.06
C TYR A 6 -9.64 -41.06 -58.72
N ILE A 7 -8.90 -40.59 -59.72
CA ILE A 7 -7.82 -39.61 -59.54
C ILE A 7 -8.37 -38.27 -59.04
N SER A 8 -9.53 -37.81 -59.57
CA SER A 8 -10.15 -36.56 -59.11
C SER A 8 -10.72 -36.67 -57.69
N THR A 9 -11.32 -37.82 -57.34
CA THR A 9 -11.87 -38.06 -55.99
C THR A 9 -10.78 -38.20 -54.93
N SER A 10 -9.63 -38.78 -55.28
CA SER A 10 -8.46 -38.90 -54.37
C SER A 10 -7.74 -37.56 -54.18
N SER A 11 -7.61 -36.75 -55.23
CA SER A 11 -7.01 -35.41 -55.14
C SER A 11 -7.84 -34.48 -54.25
N ASN A 12 -9.16 -34.56 -54.33
CA ASN A 12 -10.07 -33.71 -53.56
C ASN A 12 -9.96 -33.98 -52.04
N LYS A 13 -9.81 -35.26 -51.64
CA LYS A 13 -9.63 -35.65 -50.23
C LYS A 13 -8.31 -35.17 -49.63
N SER A 14 -7.25 -35.12 -50.43
CA SER A 14 -5.94 -34.62 -49.98
C SER A 14 -5.97 -33.10 -49.73
N SER A 15 -6.65 -32.34 -50.60
CA SER A 15 -6.88 -30.91 -50.41
C SER A 15 -7.75 -30.61 -49.19
N GLU A 16 -8.79 -31.41 -48.94
CA GLU A 16 -9.66 -31.28 -47.77
C GLU A 16 -8.91 -31.52 -46.45
N ILE A 17 -8.08 -32.57 -46.38
CA ILE A 17 -7.26 -32.86 -45.19
C ILE A 17 -6.24 -31.74 -44.95
N THR A 18 -5.66 -31.18 -46.01
CA THR A 18 -4.69 -30.08 -45.90
C THR A 18 -5.37 -28.79 -45.39
N PHE A 19 -6.57 -28.51 -45.89
CA PHE A 19 -7.39 -27.39 -45.40
C PHE A 19 -7.76 -27.55 -43.92
N LEU A 20 -8.20 -28.74 -43.51
CA LEU A 20 -8.53 -29.03 -42.10
C LEU A 20 -7.29 -28.89 -41.19
N ARG A 21 -6.12 -29.35 -41.63
CA ARG A 21 -4.87 -29.18 -40.86
C ARG A 21 -4.48 -27.71 -40.70
N LEU A 22 -4.66 -26.91 -41.75
CA LEU A 22 -4.40 -25.47 -41.70
C LEU A 22 -5.39 -24.77 -40.77
N ALA A 23 -6.68 -25.12 -40.83
CA ALA A 23 -7.70 -24.59 -39.94
C ALA A 23 -7.40 -24.93 -38.47
N VAL A 24 -7.03 -26.17 -38.17
CA VAL A 24 -6.62 -26.58 -36.81
C VAL A 24 -5.36 -25.84 -36.36
N GLY A 25 -4.37 -25.65 -37.24
CA GLY A 25 -3.17 -24.88 -36.92
C GLY A 25 -3.46 -23.43 -36.57
N VAL A 26 -4.37 -22.78 -37.31
CA VAL A 26 -4.80 -21.41 -37.03
C VAL A 26 -5.57 -21.33 -35.71
N LEU A 27 -6.47 -22.28 -35.43
CA LEU A 27 -7.21 -22.33 -34.16
C LEU A 27 -6.26 -22.50 -32.95
N LEU A 28 -5.25 -23.35 -33.07
CA LEU A 28 -4.23 -23.51 -32.02
C LEU A 28 -3.43 -22.23 -31.78
N LEU A 29 -3.08 -21.49 -32.83
CA LEU A 29 -2.42 -20.19 -32.70
C LEU A 29 -3.29 -19.16 -31.98
N ILE A 30 -4.59 -19.11 -32.30
CA ILE A 30 -5.55 -18.20 -31.63
C ILE A 30 -5.61 -18.52 -30.13
N ILE A 31 -5.73 -19.78 -29.76
CA ILE A 31 -5.76 -20.22 -28.35
C ILE A 31 -4.46 -19.84 -27.61
N LEU A 32 -3.30 -19.98 -28.25
CA LEU A 32 -2.03 -19.57 -27.67
C LEU A 32 -1.92 -18.06 -27.46
N VAL A 33 -2.42 -17.26 -28.41
CA VAL A 33 -2.47 -15.80 -28.30
C VAL A 33 -3.43 -15.39 -27.17
N GLU A 34 -4.62 -15.99 -27.11
CA GLU A 34 -5.57 -15.76 -26.01
C GLU A 34 -4.96 -16.12 -24.65
N GLY A 35 -4.22 -17.23 -24.55
CA GLY A 35 -3.51 -17.63 -23.34
C GLY A 35 -2.44 -16.62 -22.91
N MET A 36 -1.66 -16.06 -23.85
CA MET A 36 -0.70 -15.01 -23.55
C MET A 36 -1.37 -13.70 -23.10
N VAL A 37 -2.47 -13.32 -23.74
CA VAL A 37 -3.25 -12.14 -23.36
C VAL A 37 -3.81 -12.32 -21.94
N LEU A 38 -4.38 -13.49 -21.64
CA LEU A 38 -4.88 -13.81 -20.30
C LEU A 38 -3.78 -13.79 -19.24
N GLN A 39 -2.59 -14.35 -19.50
CA GLN A 39 -1.48 -14.24 -18.55
C GLN A 39 -1.05 -12.79 -18.28
N LYS A 40 -1.12 -11.93 -19.30
CA LYS A 40 -0.83 -10.50 -19.15
C LYS A 40 -1.95 -9.75 -18.40
N THR A 41 -3.19 -10.25 -18.46
CA THR A 41 -4.37 -9.61 -17.87
C THR A 41 -4.76 -10.17 -16.48
N LEU A 42 -4.32 -11.37 -16.12
CA LEU A 42 -4.63 -12.05 -14.84
C LEU A 42 -4.08 -11.37 -13.57
N GLY A 43 -3.40 -10.23 -13.69
CA GLY A 43 -3.01 -9.35 -12.57
C GLY A 43 -3.59 -7.93 -12.65
N MET A 44 -4.50 -7.66 -13.59
CA MET A 44 -5.05 -6.32 -13.87
C MET A 44 -6.49 -6.14 -13.39
N GLU A 45 -7.03 -7.03 -12.55
CA GLU A 45 -8.41 -6.91 -12.08
C GLU A 45 -8.49 -5.93 -10.90
N LYS A 46 -8.79 -4.67 -11.23
CA LYS A 46 -8.96 -3.57 -10.30
C LYS A 46 -10.31 -3.70 -9.59
N THR A 47 -10.32 -4.08 -8.31
CA THR A 47 -11.46 -3.78 -7.43
C THR A 47 -11.29 -2.36 -6.90
N VAL A 48 -12.03 -1.42 -7.49
CA VAL A 48 -12.05 -0.03 -7.07
C VAL A 48 -13.00 0.11 -5.89
N ILE A 49 -12.45 0.26 -4.68
CA ILE A 49 -13.23 0.65 -3.48
C ILE A 49 -13.23 2.18 -3.46
N VAL A 50 -14.40 2.79 -3.67
CA VAL A 50 -14.56 4.26 -3.63
C VAL A 50 -15.44 4.68 -2.46
N PRO A 51 -14.88 5.46 -1.53
CA PRO A 51 -15.61 6.51 -0.86
C PRO A 51 -15.31 7.88 -1.51
N PRO A 52 -16.27 8.81 -1.46
CA PRO A 52 -16.30 10.01 -2.28
C PRO A 52 -15.43 11.14 -1.69
N VAL A 53 -14.12 11.10 -1.91
CA VAL A 53 -13.23 12.24 -2.25
C VAL A 53 -11.86 11.63 -2.58
N ILE A 54 -11.48 11.55 -3.85
CA ILE A 54 -10.11 11.18 -4.25
C ILE A 54 -9.60 12.23 -5.21
N GLU A 55 -8.54 12.95 -4.80
CA GLU A 55 -7.84 13.87 -5.71
C GLU A 55 -6.90 13.15 -6.69
N LYS A 56 -6.46 11.89 -6.45
CA LYS A 56 -5.57 11.14 -7.38
C LYS A 56 -5.73 9.62 -7.30
N SER A 57 -5.74 8.96 -8.45
CA SER A 57 -5.86 7.50 -8.62
C SER A 57 -4.67 6.71 -8.01
N PHE A 58 -4.94 5.67 -7.22
CA PHE A 58 -3.90 4.79 -6.64
C PHE A 58 -3.74 3.49 -7.42
N TRP A 59 -2.50 2.98 -7.50
CA TRP A 59 -2.19 1.65 -8.04
C TRP A 59 -1.31 0.89 -7.04
N VAL A 60 -1.53 -0.41 -6.94
CA VAL A 60 -0.67 -1.38 -6.25
C VAL A 60 -0.33 -2.43 -7.29
N SER A 61 0.96 -2.64 -7.57
CA SER A 61 1.42 -3.65 -8.53
C SER A 61 2.37 -4.60 -7.81
N GLY A 62 1.96 -5.86 -7.65
CA GLY A 62 2.75 -6.85 -6.92
C GLY A 62 3.03 -6.40 -5.48
N ASN A 63 4.30 -6.08 -5.18
CA ASN A 63 4.77 -5.63 -3.87
C ASN A 63 5.08 -4.13 -3.82
N GLU A 64 4.87 -3.41 -4.93
CA GLU A 64 5.09 -1.97 -5.03
C GLU A 64 3.79 -1.21 -4.74
N VAL A 65 3.86 -0.35 -3.74
CA VAL A 65 2.77 0.47 -3.26
C VAL A 65 3.07 1.90 -3.68
N SER A 66 2.18 2.53 -4.43
CA SER A 66 2.43 3.87 -4.95
C SER A 66 2.77 4.86 -3.82
N LYS A 67 3.77 5.72 -4.04
CA LYS A 67 4.13 6.83 -3.15
C LYS A 67 2.92 7.57 -2.58
N ASN A 68 1.98 7.97 -3.44
CA ASN A 68 0.79 8.73 -3.01
C ASN A 68 -0.06 7.95 -1.99
N TYR A 69 -0.18 6.63 -2.15
CA TYR A 69 -0.92 5.80 -1.20
C TYR A 69 -0.17 5.72 0.14
N LEU A 70 1.15 5.52 0.12
CA LEU A 70 1.96 5.54 1.34
C LEU A 70 1.82 6.88 2.07
N GLU A 71 1.85 7.99 1.35
CA GLU A 71 1.70 9.34 1.91
C GLU A 71 0.34 9.55 2.59
N GLN A 72 -0.74 9.16 1.92
CA GLN A 72 -2.09 9.29 2.48
C GLN A 72 -2.29 8.42 3.71
N MET A 73 -1.82 7.17 3.64
CA MET A 73 -1.90 6.27 4.77
C MET A 73 -1.05 6.78 5.94
N ALA A 74 0.17 7.25 5.67
CA ALA A 74 1.04 7.82 6.68
C ALA A 74 0.41 9.05 7.35
N TYR A 75 -0.17 9.97 6.58
CA TYR A 75 -0.88 11.12 7.11
C TYR A 75 -2.03 10.69 8.05
N TRP A 76 -2.82 9.70 7.63
CA TRP A 76 -3.92 9.18 8.43
C TRP A 76 -3.44 8.54 9.75
N TYR A 77 -2.43 7.68 9.69
CA TYR A 77 -1.84 7.04 10.86
C TYR A 77 -1.18 8.04 11.82
N ALA A 78 -0.53 9.08 11.29
CA ALA A 78 0.01 10.17 12.11
C ALA A 78 -1.10 10.91 12.86
N GLY A 79 -2.25 11.14 12.21
CA GLY A 79 -3.44 11.68 12.87
C GLY A 79 -3.88 10.82 14.06
N LEU A 80 -4.04 9.51 13.86
CA LEU A 80 -4.42 8.59 14.94
C LEU A 80 -3.42 8.54 16.10
N ALA A 81 -2.13 8.74 15.80
CA ALA A 81 -1.09 8.64 16.82
C ALA A 81 -0.82 9.96 17.56
N LEU A 82 -1.10 11.09 16.92
CA LEU A 82 -0.64 12.41 17.38
C LEU A 82 -1.77 13.40 17.66
N ASN A 83 -2.98 13.20 17.11
CA ASN A 83 -4.12 14.09 17.31
C ASN A 83 -5.03 13.57 18.40
N VAL A 84 -4.48 13.42 19.61
CA VAL A 84 -5.11 12.72 20.73
C VAL A 84 -5.42 13.66 21.90
N THR A 85 -6.54 13.38 22.57
CA THR A 85 -6.91 13.96 23.86
C THR A 85 -6.91 12.87 24.93
N PRO A 86 -6.93 13.20 26.24
CA PRO A 86 -7.05 12.20 27.30
C PRO A 86 -8.27 11.28 27.13
N SER A 87 -9.37 11.79 26.59
CA SER A 87 -10.61 11.03 26.37
C SER A 87 -10.61 10.17 25.10
N THR A 88 -9.85 10.55 24.07
CA THR A 88 -9.87 9.87 22.76
C THR A 88 -8.64 8.99 22.51
N GLY A 89 -7.57 9.19 23.26
CA GLY A 89 -6.28 8.55 23.03
C GLY A 89 -6.34 7.02 22.98
N GLU A 90 -7.05 6.40 23.92
CA GLU A 90 -7.16 4.94 23.96
C GLU A 90 -7.89 4.37 22.74
N TYR A 91 -8.97 5.03 22.32
CA TYR A 91 -9.71 4.64 21.12
C TYR A 91 -8.82 4.78 19.87
N GLN A 92 -8.12 5.92 19.72
CA GLN A 92 -7.24 6.13 18.57
C GLN A 92 -6.08 5.14 18.53
N LYS A 93 -5.50 4.79 19.69
CA LYS A 93 -4.50 3.72 19.79
C LYS A 93 -5.05 2.39 19.28
N GLN A 94 -6.25 2.00 19.69
CA GLN A 94 -6.86 0.74 19.22
C GLN A 94 -7.09 0.76 17.70
N GLN A 95 -7.53 1.90 17.14
CA GLN A 95 -7.65 2.05 15.68
C GLN A 95 -6.30 1.92 14.98
N PHE A 96 -5.24 2.52 15.53
CA PHE A 96 -3.88 2.43 14.97
C PHE A 96 -3.37 0.98 14.98
N LEU A 97 -3.53 0.28 16.11
CA LEU A 97 -3.01 -1.08 16.31
C LEU A 97 -3.69 -2.14 15.42
N HIS A 98 -4.91 -1.88 14.92
CA HIS A 98 -5.56 -2.77 13.96
C HIS A 98 -4.76 -2.94 12.66
N PHE A 99 -3.92 -1.95 12.33
CA PHE A 99 -3.09 -1.95 11.13
C PHE A 99 -1.61 -2.17 11.44
N ALA A 100 -1.24 -2.36 12.70
CA ALA A 100 0.13 -2.70 13.06
C ALA A 100 0.45 -4.15 12.65
N THR A 101 1.70 -4.43 12.30
CA THR A 101 2.12 -5.81 12.02
C THR A 101 2.03 -6.64 13.31
N PRO A 102 1.72 -7.95 13.25
CA PRO A 102 1.67 -8.79 14.44
C PRO A 102 3.00 -8.79 15.23
N SER A 103 4.13 -8.70 14.53
CA SER A 103 5.47 -8.68 15.13
C SER A 103 5.80 -7.35 15.84
N ASP A 104 5.31 -6.21 15.33
CA ASP A 104 5.65 -4.88 15.85
C ASP A 104 4.55 -4.31 16.77
N THR A 105 3.35 -4.91 16.78
CA THR A 105 2.18 -4.46 17.56
C THR A 105 2.50 -4.27 19.03
N GLY A 106 3.20 -5.22 19.68
CA GLY A 106 3.51 -5.14 21.11
C GLY A 106 4.38 -3.93 21.46
N ARG A 107 5.43 -3.68 20.66
CA ARG A 107 6.33 -2.53 20.84
C ARG A 107 5.59 -1.21 20.61
N ILE A 108 4.87 -1.09 19.50
CA ILE A 108 4.10 0.11 19.15
C ILE A 108 3.04 0.39 20.23
N ALA A 109 2.33 -0.64 20.70
CA ALA A 109 1.32 -0.50 21.74
C ALA A 109 1.92 0.03 23.06
N ALA A 110 3.10 -0.47 23.45
CA ALA A 110 3.80 0.02 24.64
C ALA A 110 4.24 1.49 24.48
N ASP A 111 4.83 1.84 23.34
CA ASP A 111 5.28 3.22 23.05
C ASP A 111 4.10 4.21 23.07
N MET A 112 2.98 3.85 22.44
CA MET A 112 1.76 4.66 22.46
C MET A 112 1.14 4.74 23.86
N ALA A 113 1.11 3.63 24.61
CA ALA A 113 0.54 3.61 25.96
C ALA A 113 1.33 4.51 26.92
N LEU A 114 2.66 4.54 26.85
CA LEU A 114 3.48 5.46 27.65
C LEU A 114 3.17 6.92 27.36
N ARG A 115 3.00 7.27 26.08
CA ARG A 115 2.62 8.63 25.67
C ARG A 115 1.22 9.00 26.15
N LEU A 116 0.26 8.09 26.00
CA LEU A 116 -1.13 8.32 26.44
C LEU A 116 -1.24 8.44 27.97
N ASP A 117 -0.49 7.63 28.72
CA ASP A 117 -0.45 7.74 30.19
C ASP A 117 0.09 9.11 30.63
N PHE A 118 1.14 9.61 29.96
CA PHE A 118 1.63 10.97 30.18
C PHE A 118 0.57 12.03 29.86
N LEU A 119 -0.12 11.91 28.72
CA LEU A 119 -1.19 12.86 28.34
C LEU A 119 -2.35 12.84 29.34
N SER A 120 -2.77 11.66 29.77
CA SER A 120 -3.86 11.49 30.74
C SER A 120 -3.51 12.07 32.11
N LYS A 121 -2.31 11.78 32.62
CA LYS A 121 -1.86 12.27 33.95
C LYS A 121 -1.72 13.79 34.00
N ASN A 122 -1.31 14.40 32.89
CA ASN A 122 -1.10 15.84 32.80
C ASN A 122 -2.31 16.59 32.20
N ASN A 123 -3.45 15.93 31.99
CA ASN A 123 -4.63 16.47 31.32
C ASN A 123 -4.28 17.27 30.04
N THR A 124 -3.40 16.66 29.24
CA THR A 124 -2.75 17.27 28.09
C THR A 124 -3.29 16.67 26.81
N SER A 125 -3.45 17.47 25.78
CA SER A 125 -3.85 17.03 24.43
C SER A 125 -2.77 17.41 23.42
N THR A 126 -2.69 16.66 22.32
CA THR A 126 -1.76 16.96 21.22
C THR A 126 -2.48 17.14 19.89
N LEU A 127 -1.93 18.02 19.06
CA LEU A 127 -2.36 18.24 17.69
C LEU A 127 -1.12 18.33 16.80
N PHE A 128 -1.05 17.50 15.77
CA PHE A 128 0.01 17.51 14.79
C PHE A 128 -0.46 18.11 13.47
N THR A 129 0.22 19.17 13.05
CA THR A 129 -0.02 19.84 11.78
C THR A 129 1.07 19.46 10.80
N ALA A 130 0.78 18.50 9.91
CA ALA A 130 1.72 18.08 8.87
C ALA A 130 1.90 19.20 7.83
N GLN A 131 3.15 19.42 7.42
CA GLN A 131 3.54 20.41 6.42
C GLN A 131 4.07 19.75 5.16
N THR A 132 4.95 18.75 5.33
CA THR A 132 5.62 18.09 4.20
C THR A 132 5.70 16.60 4.46
N LEU A 133 5.42 15.80 3.43
CA LEU A 133 5.59 14.35 3.44
C LEU A 133 6.74 13.98 2.50
N ASN A 134 7.69 13.20 3.01
CA ASN A 134 8.83 12.68 2.25
C ASN A 134 8.77 11.16 2.27
N THR A 135 8.69 10.56 1.09
CA THR A 135 8.45 9.13 0.94
C THR A 135 9.64 8.45 0.30
N ASP A 136 10.08 7.35 0.89
CA ASP A 136 11.03 6.42 0.32
C ASP A 136 10.31 5.09 0.04
N GLU A 137 10.01 4.83 -1.24
CA GLU A 137 9.32 3.63 -1.69
C GLU A 137 10.16 2.35 -1.50
N LYS A 138 11.49 2.46 -1.55
CA LYS A 138 12.40 1.31 -1.37
C LYS A 138 12.45 0.88 0.10
N LEU A 139 12.49 1.86 1.01
CA LEU A 139 12.43 1.60 2.45
C LEU A 139 10.99 1.34 2.93
N MET A 140 9.98 1.62 2.10
CA MET A 140 8.57 1.69 2.48
C MET A 140 8.35 2.56 3.72
N LYS A 141 8.97 3.75 3.74
CA LYS A 141 8.87 4.71 4.84
C LYS A 141 8.36 6.05 4.35
N VAL A 142 7.60 6.71 5.22
CA VAL A 142 7.17 8.10 5.02
C VAL A 142 7.57 8.90 6.24
N ALA A 143 8.37 9.94 6.01
CA ALA A 143 8.75 10.93 7.00
C ALA A 143 7.85 12.16 6.84
N ILE A 144 7.14 12.50 7.91
CA ILE A 144 6.20 13.61 7.96
C ILE A 144 6.79 14.72 8.82
N VAL A 145 7.09 15.84 8.18
CA VAL A 145 7.56 17.06 8.84
C VAL A 145 6.36 17.91 9.20
N GLY A 146 6.29 18.38 10.44
CA GLY A 146 5.21 19.21 10.90
C GLY A 146 5.45 19.79 12.28
N ASP A 147 4.44 20.51 12.78
CA ASP A 147 4.44 21.06 14.13
C ASP A 147 3.57 20.20 15.04
N LEU A 148 4.13 19.78 16.17
CA LEU A 148 3.40 19.12 17.25
C LEU A 148 3.08 20.14 18.34
N ASP A 149 1.80 20.43 18.47
CA ASP A 149 1.24 21.29 19.50
C ASP A 149 0.75 20.48 20.68
N THR A 150 1.06 20.97 21.86
CA THR A 150 0.66 20.36 23.12
C THR A 150 -0.15 21.38 23.90
N PHE A 151 -1.34 21.00 24.32
CA PHE A 151 -2.30 21.83 25.04
C PHE A 151 -2.55 21.29 26.44
N VAL A 152 -2.60 22.16 27.43
CA VAL A 152 -3.00 21.83 28.80
C VAL A 152 -4.26 22.61 29.10
N GLY A 153 -5.41 21.92 29.15
CA GLY A 153 -6.72 22.57 29.06
C GLY A 153 -6.82 23.41 27.79
N ASP A 154 -7.15 24.69 27.94
CA ASP A 154 -7.40 25.61 26.80
C ASP A 154 -6.14 26.38 26.35
N LYS A 155 -4.98 26.16 26.98
CA LYS A 155 -3.74 26.88 26.68
C LYS A 155 -2.75 26.02 25.93
N ARG A 156 -2.18 26.55 24.84
CA ARG A 156 -1.05 25.94 24.13
C ARG A 156 0.19 26.02 25.01
N ALA A 157 0.65 24.89 25.52
CA ALA A 157 1.78 24.77 26.42
C ALA A 157 3.12 24.71 25.65
N SER A 158 3.13 24.04 24.50
CA SER A 158 4.31 23.99 23.63
C SER A 158 3.93 23.81 22.17
N ALA A 159 4.83 24.25 21.28
CA ALA A 159 4.80 24.01 19.85
C ALA A 159 6.20 23.61 19.43
N ARG A 160 6.34 22.44 18.80
CA ARG A 160 7.66 21.98 18.35
C ARG A 160 7.58 21.41 16.95
N ARG A 161 8.45 21.93 16.09
CA ARG A 161 8.71 21.34 14.78
C ARG A 161 9.44 20.01 14.94
N THR A 162 8.87 18.94 14.40
CA THR A 162 9.38 17.58 14.54
C THR A 162 9.12 16.76 13.28
N VAL A 163 9.79 15.62 13.17
CA VAL A 163 9.62 14.68 12.07
C VAL A 163 9.11 13.36 12.66
N PHE A 164 8.04 12.83 12.10
CA PHE A 164 7.56 11.49 12.43
C PHE A 164 7.75 10.56 11.26
N VAL A 165 8.28 9.36 11.51
CA VAL A 165 8.46 8.33 10.50
C VAL A 165 7.45 7.23 10.73
N ILE A 166 6.76 6.86 9.67
CA ILE A 166 5.95 5.66 9.60
C ILE A 166 6.60 4.70 8.60
N GLY A 167 6.94 3.52 9.10
CA GLY A 167 7.41 2.42 8.28
C GLY A 167 6.27 1.45 8.00
N PHE A 168 6.26 0.92 6.78
CA PHE A 168 5.25 -0.01 6.32
C PHE A 168 5.85 -1.37 5.99
N LYS A 169 5.00 -2.41 5.99
CA LYS A 169 5.25 -3.73 5.42
C LYS A 169 4.04 -4.15 4.60
N TYR A 170 4.26 -4.56 3.36
CA TYR A 170 3.21 -5.13 2.53
C TYR A 170 3.23 -6.66 2.69
N LEU A 171 2.17 -7.22 3.28
CA LEU A 171 2.06 -8.64 3.60
C LEU A 171 0.67 -9.14 3.20
N ASN A 172 0.60 -10.25 2.46
CA ASN A 172 -0.66 -10.91 2.08
C ASN A 172 -1.69 -9.96 1.45
N GLY A 173 -1.25 -9.03 0.59
CA GLY A 173 -2.14 -8.08 -0.09
C GLY A 173 -2.56 -6.86 0.73
N ARG A 174 -2.08 -6.73 1.98
CA ARG A 174 -2.41 -5.61 2.88
C ARG A 174 -1.16 -4.84 3.32
N LEU A 175 -1.30 -3.53 3.43
CA LEU A 175 -0.29 -2.65 4.02
C LEU A 175 -0.45 -2.62 5.54
N TYR A 176 0.63 -2.90 6.26
CA TYR A 176 0.70 -2.82 7.72
C TYR A 176 1.73 -1.78 8.15
N VAL A 177 1.50 -1.17 9.31
CA VAL A 177 2.46 -0.30 10.00
C VAL A 177 3.46 -1.18 10.77
N SER A 178 4.74 -1.04 10.46
CA SER A 178 5.84 -1.74 11.13
C SER A 178 6.61 -0.85 12.09
N GLU A 179 6.63 0.45 11.83
CA GLU A 179 7.38 1.41 12.62
C GLU A 179 6.59 2.70 12.76
N PHE A 180 6.59 3.26 13.96
CA PHE A 180 6.16 4.63 14.21
C PHE A 180 7.13 5.23 15.24
N LYS A 181 7.87 6.26 14.83
CA LYS A 181 8.84 6.90 15.71
C LYS A 181 9.01 8.37 15.35
N GLU A 182 9.52 9.10 16.32
CA GLU A 182 9.96 10.46 16.11
C GLU A 182 11.43 10.49 15.67
N THR A 183 11.77 11.36 14.74
CA THR A 183 13.12 11.58 14.22
C THR A 183 13.40 13.10 14.15
N ASN A 184 14.39 13.50 13.35
CA ASN A 184 14.77 14.88 13.13
C ASN A 184 14.99 15.14 11.64
N GLU A 185 15.13 16.41 11.24
CA GLU A 185 15.31 16.77 9.83
C GLU A 185 16.67 16.34 9.25
N GLN A 186 17.66 16.01 10.09
CA GLN A 186 19.00 15.58 9.65
C GLN A 186 19.03 14.08 9.32
N ASP A 187 18.24 13.26 10.02
CA ASP A 187 18.02 11.84 9.75
C ASP A 187 16.51 11.55 9.68
N MET A 188 15.91 11.99 8.57
CA MET A 188 14.46 11.97 8.41
C MET A 188 13.88 10.57 8.51
N PHE A 189 14.58 9.53 8.04
CA PHE A 189 14.10 8.14 8.03
C PHE A 189 14.63 7.28 9.19
N GLY A 190 15.48 7.86 10.05
CA GLY A 190 16.13 7.14 11.14
C GLY A 190 16.98 5.99 10.63
N THR A 191 17.68 6.19 9.51
CA THR A 191 18.58 5.22 8.86
C THR A 191 20.03 5.39 9.30
N GLY A 192 20.33 6.43 10.08
CA GLY A 192 21.55 6.51 10.87
C GLY A 192 21.62 5.27 11.74
N THR A 193 22.63 4.45 11.48
CA THR A 193 23.00 3.28 12.24
C THR A 193 22.78 3.55 13.73
N ALA A 194 22.11 2.62 14.42
CA ALA A 194 22.40 2.37 15.83
C ALA A 194 23.89 1.99 15.89
N GLY A 195 24.74 3.01 15.92
CA GLY A 195 26.18 2.93 15.76
C GLY A 195 26.85 3.27 17.06
N LYS A 196 26.95 2.24 17.90
CA LYS A 196 27.65 2.14 19.20
C LYS A 196 26.87 2.61 20.44
#